data_AF-A0A1Q7ID97-F1
#
_entry.id   AF-A0A1Q7ID97-F1
#
_cell.length_a   1.000
_cell.length_b   1.000
_cell.length_c   1.000
_cell.angle_alpha   90.00
_cell.angle_beta   90.00
_cell.angle_gamma   90.00
#
_symmetry.space_group_name_H-M   'P 1'
#
loop_
_entity.id
_entity.type
_entity.pdbx_description
1 polymer ?
#
loop_
_entity_poly.entity_id
_entity_poly.type
_entity_poly.pdbx_seq_one_letter_code
_entity_poly.pdbx_strand_id
1 'polypeptide(L)'
;MVERLTQRGLKGRMKLQRGWSSKPTYGPAWTGVSEMSHLGLLVNAGRKGSESLWMSSADYLAAGRSVPDPEECMVELVRKYIECYGPVSREDIAYWSFLLKKDVDMALEALKKDLTNEDLHSGGEYFSFGGASREAPEPPGVVILPEFDSLMMGYKDKSRFLSQDIVKKVFGGLAAVNRTILLDGFVAATWKRKRNSAGMMVDVSPLRTLKAGERRSIEGEFASYADYQGTSISVEFK
;
A
#
# COMPACT_ATOMS: atom_id res chain seq x y z
N MET A 1 30.01 -8.31 10.65
CA MET A 1 29.52 -8.20 9.25
C MET A 1 28.96 -6.81 8.95
N VAL A 2 28.26 -6.18 9.90
CA VAL A 2 27.69 -4.82 9.79
C VAL A 2 28.75 -3.70 9.75
N GLU A 3 29.83 -3.75 10.53
CA GLU A 3 30.93 -2.74 10.44
C GLU A 3 31.69 -2.76 9.10
N ARG A 4 31.69 -3.90 8.40
CA ARG A 4 32.31 -4.00 7.07
C ARG A 4 31.48 -3.35 5.95
N LEU A 5 30.20 -3.07 6.20
CA LEU A 5 29.30 -2.44 5.24
C LEU A 5 29.35 -0.90 5.30
N THR A 6 29.75 -0.33 6.44
CA THR A 6 29.81 1.13 6.64
C THR A 6 31.18 1.75 6.34
N GLN A 7 32.30 1.01 6.47
CA GLN A 7 33.64 1.60 6.32
C GLN A 7 34.14 1.81 4.88
N ARG A 8 33.52 1.19 3.87
CA ARG A 8 33.86 1.41 2.46
C ARG A 8 32.61 1.90 1.74
N GLY A 9 32.45 3.21 1.68
CA GLY A 9 31.38 3.87 0.94
C GLY A 9 31.13 3.17 -0.40
N LEU A 10 29.86 2.92 -0.69
CA LEU A 10 29.31 2.25 -1.88
C LEU A 10 29.64 3.00 -3.18
N LYS A 11 30.93 3.04 -3.55
CA LYS A 11 31.43 3.51 -4.85
C LYS A 11 32.20 2.44 -5.63
N GLY A 12 32.37 1.25 -5.07
CA GLY A 12 32.97 0.12 -5.78
C GLY A 12 31.96 -0.99 -5.95
N ARG A 13 31.90 -1.60 -7.15
CA ARG A 13 31.24 -2.90 -7.37
C ARG A 13 31.78 -3.90 -6.33
N MET A 14 31.05 -4.12 -5.24
CA MET A 14 31.39 -5.17 -4.30
C MET A 14 30.96 -6.50 -4.92
N LYS A 15 31.90 -7.44 -4.98
CA LYS A 15 31.59 -8.87 -5.10
C LYS A 15 30.82 -9.28 -3.85
N LEU A 16 29.50 -9.15 -3.89
CA LEU A 16 28.64 -9.84 -2.95
C LEU A 16 28.47 -11.24 -3.51
N GLN A 17 29.19 -12.22 -2.96
CA GLN A 17 28.77 -13.62 -3.04
C GLN A 17 27.41 -13.67 -2.34
N ARG A 18 26.33 -13.69 -3.12
CA ARG A 18 24.96 -13.83 -2.64
C ARG A 18 24.38 -15.12 -3.14
N GLY A 19 23.67 -15.78 -2.25
CA GLY A 19 22.78 -16.87 -2.60
C GLY A 19 23.49 -18.19 -2.82
N TRP A 20 22.87 -19.24 -2.30
CA TRP A 20 23.26 -20.64 -2.37
C TRP A 20 23.04 -21.24 -3.77
N SER A 21 23.28 -20.43 -4.80
CA SER A 21 23.19 -20.74 -6.22
C SER A 21 24.61 -20.88 -6.76
N SER A 22 24.87 -21.96 -7.51
CA SER A 22 26.14 -22.17 -8.21
C SER A 22 26.34 -21.25 -9.42
N LYS A 23 25.37 -20.39 -9.75
CA LYS A 23 25.41 -19.51 -10.92
C LYS A 23 25.44 -18.03 -10.51
N PRO A 24 26.45 -17.25 -10.93
CA PRO A 24 26.51 -15.81 -10.71
C PRO A 24 25.39 -15.08 -11.48
N THR A 25 24.63 -14.23 -10.80
CA THR A 25 23.72 -13.26 -11.43
C THR A 25 24.26 -11.84 -11.22
N TYR A 26 24.34 -11.07 -12.30
CA TYR A 26 24.77 -9.67 -12.28
C TYR A 26 23.56 -8.76 -12.05
N GLY A 27 23.60 -7.88 -11.05
CA GLY A 27 22.52 -6.92 -10.78
C GLY A 27 22.94 -5.77 -9.85
N PRO A 28 22.16 -4.67 -9.79
CA PRO A 28 22.41 -3.56 -8.84
C PRO A 28 22.43 -4.04 -7.38
N ALA A 29 23.12 -3.32 -6.49
CA ALA A 29 23.20 -3.65 -5.06
C ALA A 29 21.82 -3.82 -4.38
N TRP A 30 20.79 -3.15 -4.91
CA TRP A 30 19.39 -3.25 -4.48
C TRP A 30 18.78 -4.65 -4.68
N THR A 31 19.16 -5.38 -5.74
CA THR A 31 18.72 -6.77 -5.97
C THR A 31 19.11 -7.64 -4.80
N GLY A 32 20.31 -7.37 -4.27
CA GLY A 32 20.76 -7.99 -3.07
C GLY A 32 19.90 -7.67 -1.85
N VAL A 33 19.83 -6.41 -1.43
CA VAL A 33 19.13 -6.14 -0.15
C VAL A 33 17.67 -6.58 -0.22
N SER A 34 17.04 -6.47 -1.40
CA SER A 34 15.72 -7.05 -1.68
C SER A 34 15.66 -8.56 -1.41
N GLU A 35 16.57 -9.36 -1.96
CA GLU A 35 16.62 -10.82 -1.71
C GLU A 35 16.79 -11.15 -0.21
N MET A 36 17.69 -10.45 0.48
CA MET A 36 17.89 -10.66 1.93
C MET A 36 16.67 -10.24 2.75
N SER A 37 15.97 -9.18 2.34
CA SER A 37 14.70 -8.79 2.97
C SER A 37 13.61 -9.83 2.72
N HIS A 38 13.48 -10.37 1.50
CA HIS A 38 12.52 -11.43 1.19
C HIS A 38 12.78 -12.71 1.99
N LEU A 39 14.05 -13.06 2.20
CA LEU A 39 14.45 -14.18 3.06
C LEU A 39 14.33 -13.87 4.55
N GLY A 40 13.89 -12.67 4.92
CA GLY A 40 13.73 -12.25 6.31
C GLY A 40 15.05 -12.11 7.07
N LEU A 41 16.18 -11.93 6.39
CA LEU A 41 17.51 -11.86 6.99
C LEU A 41 17.92 -10.43 7.40
N LEU A 42 17.35 -9.42 6.74
CA LEU A 42 17.72 -8.02 6.91
C LEU A 42 16.47 -7.14 7.01
N VAL A 43 16.53 -6.12 7.86
CA VAL A 43 15.51 -5.05 7.94
C VAL A 43 16.15 -3.67 7.87
N ASN A 44 15.38 -2.69 7.40
CA ASN A 44 15.78 -1.29 7.51
C ASN A 44 15.70 -0.89 9.00
N ALA A 45 16.81 -0.42 9.55
CA ALA A 45 16.95 -0.08 10.97
C ALA A 45 16.96 1.45 11.19
N GLY A 46 16.42 2.21 10.24
CA GLY A 46 16.41 3.67 10.27
C GLY A 46 17.48 4.29 9.37
N ARG A 47 17.93 5.49 9.74
CA ARG A 47 18.80 6.31 8.91
C ARG A 47 19.81 7.12 9.72
N LYS A 48 20.98 7.39 9.12
CA LYS A 48 21.96 8.36 9.60
C LYS A 48 22.23 9.38 8.49
N GLY A 49 21.71 10.59 8.66
CA GLY A 49 21.73 11.59 7.59
C GLY A 49 20.97 11.10 6.34
N SER A 50 21.64 11.08 5.19
CA SER A 50 21.11 10.56 3.93
C SER A 50 21.25 9.04 3.76
N GLU A 51 21.92 8.35 4.68
CA GLU A 51 22.21 6.92 4.56
C GLU A 51 21.17 6.07 5.30
N SER A 52 20.72 4.99 4.65
CA SER A 52 19.90 3.96 5.29
C SER A 52 20.76 3.02 6.12
N LEU A 53 20.33 2.76 7.35
CA LEU A 53 20.93 1.76 8.22
C LEU A 53 20.18 0.44 8.08
N TRP A 54 20.92 -0.66 8.20
CA TRP A 54 20.39 -2.01 8.07
C TRP A 54 20.90 -2.88 9.20
N MET A 55 20.05 -3.78 9.67
CA MET A 55 20.35 -4.71 10.75
C MET A 55 19.82 -6.10 10.41
N SER A 56 20.41 -7.14 11.00
CA SER A 56 19.83 -8.48 10.87
C SER A 56 18.42 -8.47 11.50
N SER A 57 17.48 -9.22 10.93
CA SER A 57 16.13 -9.29 11.50
C SER A 57 16.13 -9.87 12.92
N ALA A 58 17.06 -10.79 13.22
CA ALA A 58 17.21 -11.41 14.53
C ALA A 58 17.62 -10.38 15.60
N ASP A 59 18.61 -9.54 15.28
CA ASP A 59 19.06 -8.48 16.20
C ASP A 59 17.97 -7.41 16.37
N TYR A 60 17.26 -7.05 15.29
CA TYR A 60 16.18 -6.05 15.36
C TYR A 60 15.01 -6.50 16.24
N LEU A 61 14.61 -7.77 16.15
CA LEU A 61 13.51 -8.33 16.93
C LEU A 61 13.92 -8.75 18.34
N ALA A 62 15.23 -8.76 18.64
CA ALA A 62 15.80 -9.29 19.88
C ALA A 62 15.33 -10.73 20.21
N ALA A 63 14.99 -11.52 19.17
CA ALA A 63 14.45 -12.86 19.30
C ALA A 63 14.90 -13.74 18.13
N GLY A 64 15.13 -15.03 18.41
CA GLY A 64 15.30 -16.04 17.38
C GLY A 64 13.99 -16.25 16.61
N ARG A 65 14.03 -16.24 15.29
CA ARG A 65 12.87 -16.49 14.43
C ARG A 65 13.07 -17.80 13.67
N SER A 66 12.12 -18.71 13.78
CA SER A 66 11.93 -19.77 12.79
C SER A 66 11.12 -19.20 11.63
N VAL A 67 11.57 -19.45 10.39
CA VAL A 67 10.75 -19.17 9.21
C VAL A 67 9.58 -20.16 9.23
N PRO A 68 8.32 -19.71 9.26
CA PRO A 68 7.17 -20.63 9.25
C PRO A 68 7.09 -21.38 7.92
N ASP A 69 6.22 -22.39 7.86
CA ASP A 69 5.97 -23.11 6.62
C ASP A 69 5.46 -22.15 5.53
N PRO A 70 5.99 -22.21 4.28
CA PRO A 70 5.56 -21.31 3.21
C PRO A 70 4.07 -21.41 2.87
N GLU A 71 3.46 -22.59 2.95
CA GLU A 71 2.04 -22.80 2.67
C GLU A 71 1.18 -22.13 3.75
N GLU A 72 1.52 -22.35 5.03
CA GLU A 72 0.88 -21.67 6.15
C GLU A 72 0.98 -20.14 6.02
N CYS A 73 2.13 -19.62 5.61
CA CYS A 73 2.33 -18.19 5.37
C CYS A 73 1.44 -17.65 4.24
N MET A 74 1.25 -18.41 3.16
CA MET A 74 0.38 -18.01 2.05
C MET A 74 -1.08 -17.98 2.47
N VAL A 75 -1.54 -19.01 3.19
CA VAL A 75 -2.91 -19.09 3.74
C VAL A 75 -3.17 -17.90 4.67
N GLU A 76 -2.25 -17.61 5.58
CA GLU A 76 -2.37 -16.51 6.53
C GLU A 76 -2.32 -15.13 5.83
N LEU A 77 -1.49 -14.96 4.80
CA LEU A 77 -1.44 -13.73 4.01
C LEU A 77 -2.78 -13.47 3.30
N VAL A 78 -3.36 -14.49 2.68
CA VAL A 78 -4.66 -14.40 2.00
C VAL A 78 -5.77 -14.13 3.01
N ARG A 79 -5.78 -14.82 4.17
CA ARG A 79 -6.74 -14.56 5.26
C ARG A 79 -6.70 -13.10 5.70
N LYS A 80 -5.53 -12.58 6.08
CA LYS A 80 -5.38 -11.18 6.52
C LYS A 80 -5.80 -10.18 5.45
N TYR A 81 -5.53 -10.48 4.18
CA TYR A 81 -5.96 -9.62 3.09
C TYR A 81 -7.49 -9.58 2.95
N ILE A 82 -8.16 -10.74 3.00
CA ILE A 82 -9.63 -10.80 2.95
C ILE A 82 -10.26 -10.12 4.19
N GLU A 83 -9.69 -10.29 5.38
CA GLU A 83 -10.16 -9.61 6.61
C GLU A 83 -10.07 -8.08 6.51
N CYS A 84 -9.02 -7.56 5.88
CA CYS A 84 -8.79 -6.11 5.78
C CYS A 84 -9.52 -5.46 4.59
N TYR A 85 -9.61 -6.16 3.45
CA TYR A 85 -10.05 -5.58 2.18
C TYR A 85 -11.34 -6.21 1.63
N GLY A 86 -11.83 -7.29 2.23
CA GLY A 86 -13.01 -8.01 1.79
C GLY A 86 -14.26 -7.14 1.73
N PRO A 87 -15.20 -7.42 0.79
CA PRO A 87 -15.17 -8.53 -0.17
C PRO A 87 -14.22 -8.32 -1.36
N VAL A 88 -13.38 -9.32 -1.67
CA VAL A 88 -12.29 -9.25 -2.68
C VAL A 88 -12.36 -10.38 -3.70
N SER A 89 -11.96 -10.09 -4.94
CA SER A 89 -11.83 -11.13 -5.97
C SER A 89 -10.49 -11.86 -5.85
N ARG A 90 -10.41 -13.06 -6.44
CA ARG A 90 -9.13 -13.76 -6.66
C ARG A 90 -8.09 -12.88 -7.35
N GLU A 91 -8.54 -12.08 -8.31
CA GLU A 91 -7.71 -11.13 -9.05
C GLU A 91 -7.13 -10.02 -8.17
N ASP A 92 -7.91 -9.52 -7.20
CA ASP A 92 -7.47 -8.51 -6.23
C ASP A 92 -6.36 -9.10 -5.34
N ILE A 93 -6.58 -10.30 -4.81
CA ILE A 93 -5.62 -11.01 -3.95
C ILE A 93 -4.29 -11.23 -4.69
N ALA A 94 -4.34 -11.79 -5.90
CA ALA A 94 -3.14 -12.06 -6.71
C ALA A 94 -2.40 -10.77 -7.10
N TYR A 95 -3.15 -9.69 -7.40
CA TYR A 95 -2.58 -8.39 -7.75
C TYR A 95 -1.82 -7.77 -6.57
N TRP A 96 -2.40 -7.77 -5.38
CA TRP A 96 -1.80 -7.14 -4.21
C TRP A 96 -0.63 -7.95 -3.64
N SER A 97 -0.81 -9.27 -3.53
CA SER A 97 0.18 -10.17 -2.90
C SER A 97 1.34 -10.57 -3.81
N PHE A 98 1.21 -10.35 -5.13
CA PHE A 98 2.08 -10.91 -6.17
C PHE A 98 2.17 -12.45 -6.19
N LEU A 99 1.27 -13.15 -5.51
CA LEU A 99 1.18 -14.62 -5.57
C LEU A 99 0.72 -15.08 -6.96
N LEU A 100 1.16 -16.28 -7.36
CA LEU A 100 0.58 -16.91 -8.53
C LEU A 100 -0.86 -17.29 -8.21
N LYS A 101 -1.74 -17.22 -9.22
CA LYS A 101 -3.15 -17.52 -9.01
C LYS A 101 -3.40 -18.92 -8.43
N LYS A 102 -2.57 -19.92 -8.76
CA LYS A 102 -2.63 -21.27 -8.19
C LYS A 102 -2.38 -21.30 -6.67
N ASP A 103 -1.54 -20.40 -6.17
CA ASP A 103 -1.19 -20.33 -4.75
C ASP A 103 -2.32 -19.62 -3.99
N VAL A 104 -2.95 -18.62 -4.63
CA VAL A 104 -4.19 -18.02 -4.15
C VAL A 104 -5.32 -19.05 -4.08
N ASP A 105 -5.49 -19.88 -5.12
CA ASP A 105 -6.53 -20.93 -5.15
C ASP A 105 -6.35 -21.94 -4.01
N MET A 106 -5.11 -22.39 -3.79
CA MET A 106 -4.77 -23.28 -2.68
C MET A 106 -5.10 -22.65 -1.33
N ALA A 107 -4.76 -21.37 -1.13
CA ALA A 107 -5.08 -20.67 0.10
C ALA A 107 -6.58 -20.48 0.31
N LEU A 108 -7.34 -20.13 -0.74
CA LEU A 108 -8.79 -20.02 -0.69
C LEU A 108 -9.46 -21.37 -0.35
N GLU A 109 -8.98 -22.46 -0.94
CA GLU A 109 -9.45 -23.81 -0.65
C GLU A 109 -9.21 -24.21 0.81
N ALA A 110 -8.06 -23.84 1.39
CA ALA A 110 -7.78 -24.04 2.81
C ALA A 110 -8.72 -23.24 3.73
N LEU A 111 -9.19 -22.07 3.27
CA LEU A 111 -10.05 -21.15 4.00
C LEU A 111 -11.56 -21.38 3.75
N LYS A 112 -11.94 -22.24 2.79
CA LYS A 112 -13.31 -22.36 2.26
C LYS A 112 -14.42 -22.56 3.29
N LYS A 113 -14.12 -23.14 4.46
CA LYS A 113 -15.11 -23.38 5.52
C LYS A 113 -15.57 -22.08 6.20
N ASP A 114 -14.70 -21.08 6.23
CA ASP A 114 -14.93 -19.79 6.88
C ASP A 114 -15.34 -18.70 5.87
N LEU A 115 -15.07 -18.92 4.58
CA LEU A 115 -15.34 -17.97 3.51
C LEU A 115 -16.83 -17.91 3.16
N THR A 116 -17.32 -16.69 2.93
CA THR A 116 -18.57 -16.45 2.23
C THR A 116 -18.27 -15.98 0.82
N ASN A 117 -18.96 -16.59 -0.15
CA ASN A 117 -18.96 -16.14 -1.53
C ASN A 117 -20.08 -15.14 -1.73
N GLU A 118 -19.73 -13.96 -2.20
CA GLU A 118 -20.65 -12.87 -2.49
C GLU A 118 -20.68 -12.63 -4.01
N ASP A 119 -21.90 -12.44 -4.53
CA ASP A 119 -22.10 -11.96 -5.89
C ASP A 119 -22.31 -10.44 -5.83
N LEU A 120 -21.24 -9.69 -6.11
CA LEU A 120 -21.31 -8.24 -6.24
C LEU A 120 -21.60 -7.86 -7.69
N HIS A 121 -22.13 -6.64 -7.88
CA HIS A 121 -22.65 -6.10 -9.15
C HIS A 121 -21.75 -6.25 -10.40
N SER A 122 -20.46 -6.51 -10.23
CA SER A 122 -19.48 -6.67 -11.32
C SER A 122 -19.42 -8.06 -11.96
N GLY A 123 -20.19 -9.05 -11.48
CA GLY A 123 -20.26 -10.39 -12.08
C GLY A 123 -18.98 -11.21 -11.90
N GLY A 124 -18.66 -11.53 -10.65
CA GLY A 124 -17.51 -12.35 -10.28
C GLY A 124 -17.62 -12.85 -8.83
N GLU A 125 -16.83 -13.88 -8.49
CA GLU A 125 -16.79 -14.43 -7.13
C GLU A 125 -15.97 -13.52 -6.21
N TYR A 126 -16.62 -13.03 -5.15
CA TYR A 126 -15.97 -12.25 -4.09
C TYR A 126 -15.93 -13.02 -2.79
N PHE A 127 -14.78 -12.95 -2.12
CA PHE A 127 -14.51 -13.64 -0.87
C PHE A 127 -14.52 -12.64 0.29
N SER A 128 -15.27 -12.98 1.35
CA SER A 128 -15.31 -12.25 2.62
C SER A 128 -15.37 -13.23 3.79
N PHE A 129 -15.08 -12.74 5.00
CA PHE A 129 -15.32 -13.47 6.25
C PHE A 129 -16.53 -12.87 6.96
N GLY A 130 -17.52 -13.71 7.26
CA GLY A 130 -18.82 -13.27 7.78
C GLY A 130 -19.64 -12.63 6.66
N GLY A 131 -20.61 -13.37 6.12
CA GLY A 131 -21.32 -12.98 4.91
C GLY A 131 -21.97 -11.59 4.92
N ALA A 132 -22.39 -11.17 3.73
CA ALA A 132 -23.03 -9.90 3.34
C ALA A 132 -24.21 -9.37 4.21
N SER A 133 -24.52 -10.01 5.34
CA SER A 133 -25.53 -9.63 6.34
C SER A 133 -25.09 -8.49 7.26
N ARG A 134 -23.89 -7.93 7.13
CA ARG A 134 -23.59 -6.63 7.73
C ARG A 134 -24.08 -5.56 6.76
N GLU A 135 -25.07 -4.77 7.16
CA GLU A 135 -25.26 -3.45 6.57
C GLU A 135 -23.89 -2.77 6.58
N ALA A 136 -23.26 -2.66 5.41
CA ALA A 136 -21.96 -2.02 5.30
C ALA A 136 -22.16 -0.58 5.80
N PRO A 137 -21.29 -0.07 6.68
CA PRO A 137 -21.40 1.30 7.10
C PRO A 137 -21.31 2.21 5.86
N GLU A 138 -22.15 3.24 5.83
CA GLU A 138 -22.02 4.28 4.81
C GLU A 138 -20.59 4.83 4.82
N PRO A 139 -19.96 5.03 3.64
CA PRO A 139 -18.61 5.56 3.59
C PRO A 139 -18.56 6.96 4.21
N PRO A 140 -17.41 7.37 4.80
CA PRO A 140 -17.25 8.73 5.28
C PRO A 140 -17.47 9.75 4.15
N GLY A 141 -18.11 10.87 4.49
CA GLY A 141 -18.43 11.91 3.49
C GLY A 141 -17.21 12.53 2.82
N VAL A 142 -16.08 12.62 3.53
CA VAL A 142 -14.79 13.04 2.97
C VAL A 142 -13.67 12.15 3.52
N VAL A 143 -12.78 11.68 2.65
CA VAL A 143 -11.53 11.01 3.05
C VAL A 143 -10.37 11.59 2.25
N ILE A 144 -9.35 12.09 2.95
CA ILE A 144 -8.13 12.63 2.34
C ILE A 144 -7.02 11.58 2.43
N LEU A 145 -6.58 11.07 1.28
CA LEU A 145 -5.59 10.01 1.20
C LEU A 145 -4.21 10.54 0.77
N PRO A 146 -3.12 10.04 1.37
CA PRO A 146 -1.77 10.31 0.93
C PRO A 146 -1.43 9.64 -0.41
N GLU A 147 -0.22 9.88 -0.90
CA GLU A 147 0.33 9.13 -2.03
C GLU A 147 0.54 7.68 -1.62
N PHE A 148 0.33 6.76 -2.56
CA PHE A 148 0.45 5.31 -2.33
C PHE A 148 -0.41 4.76 -1.19
N ASP A 149 -1.52 5.42 -0.88
CA ASP A 149 -2.43 4.93 0.15
C ASP A 149 -2.90 3.49 -0.13
N SER A 150 -3.03 2.70 0.93
CA SER A 150 -3.40 1.29 0.86
C SER A 150 -4.74 1.06 0.15
N LEU A 151 -5.72 1.97 0.26
CA LEU A 151 -6.98 1.84 -0.46
C LEU A 151 -6.77 1.88 -1.97
N MET A 152 -5.90 2.78 -2.45
CA MET A 152 -5.57 2.90 -3.86
C MET A 152 -4.72 1.73 -4.36
N MET A 153 -3.90 1.14 -3.49
CA MET A 153 -2.98 0.04 -3.83
C MET A 153 -3.60 -1.36 -3.67
N GLY A 154 -4.64 -1.49 -2.85
CA GLY A 154 -5.15 -2.77 -2.39
C GLY A 154 -5.87 -3.60 -3.44
N TYR A 155 -6.56 -2.97 -4.39
CA TYR A 155 -7.47 -3.66 -5.33
C TYR A 155 -6.93 -3.68 -6.74
N LYS A 156 -7.14 -4.74 -7.51
CA LYS A 156 -6.86 -4.72 -8.95
C LYS A 156 -7.91 -3.89 -9.68
N ASP A 157 -9.17 -4.15 -9.37
CA ASP A 157 -10.28 -3.38 -9.95
C ASP A 157 -10.45 -2.05 -9.22
N LYS A 158 -10.05 -0.96 -9.88
CA LYS A 158 -10.19 0.41 -9.35
C LYS A 158 -11.60 0.96 -9.53
N SER A 159 -12.48 0.29 -10.29
CA SER A 159 -13.85 0.74 -10.56
C SER A 159 -14.67 0.97 -9.28
N ARG A 160 -14.30 0.28 -8.20
CA ARG A 160 -14.89 0.33 -6.86
C ARG A 160 -14.94 1.73 -6.25
N PHE A 161 -13.96 2.58 -6.55
CA PHE A 161 -13.86 3.93 -5.99
C PHE A 161 -13.50 4.96 -7.05
N LEU A 162 -13.33 4.56 -8.31
CA LEU A 162 -12.80 5.43 -9.34
C LEU A 162 -13.29 5.01 -10.74
N SER A 163 -13.83 5.96 -11.49
CA SER A 163 -14.28 5.71 -12.87
C SER A 163 -13.09 5.54 -13.83
N GLN A 164 -13.28 4.72 -14.87
CA GLN A 164 -12.21 4.35 -15.81
C GLN A 164 -11.56 5.56 -16.51
N ASP A 165 -12.33 6.63 -16.75
CA ASP A 165 -11.88 7.85 -17.44
C ASP A 165 -10.88 8.68 -16.61
N ILE A 166 -10.86 8.52 -15.29
CA ILE A 166 -9.97 9.28 -14.39
C ILE A 166 -8.80 8.45 -13.83
N VAL A 167 -8.70 7.15 -14.16
CA VAL A 167 -7.64 6.24 -13.65
C VAL A 167 -6.26 6.84 -13.87
N LYS A 168 -5.99 7.35 -15.08
CA LYS A 168 -4.68 7.93 -15.45
C LYS A 168 -4.36 9.25 -14.73
N LYS A 169 -5.36 9.91 -14.12
CA LYS A 169 -5.16 11.11 -13.30
C LYS A 169 -4.73 10.77 -11.87
N VAL A 170 -5.03 9.55 -11.40
CA VAL A 170 -4.61 9.06 -10.08
C VAL A 170 -3.35 8.20 -10.18
N PHE A 171 -3.34 7.25 -11.11
CA PHE A 171 -2.23 6.34 -11.38
C PHE A 171 -1.41 6.89 -12.55
N GLY A 172 -0.30 7.56 -12.22
CA GLY A 172 0.60 8.20 -13.17
C GLY A 172 1.65 7.24 -13.73
N GLY A 173 2.53 7.79 -14.57
CA GLY A 173 3.71 7.07 -15.06
C GLY A 173 4.71 6.73 -13.93
N LEU A 174 5.61 5.78 -14.20
CA LEU A 174 6.66 5.33 -13.26
C LEU A 174 6.10 4.85 -11.90
N ALA A 175 4.95 4.17 -11.94
CA ALA A 175 4.24 3.65 -10.77
C ALA A 175 3.79 4.72 -9.75
N ALA A 176 3.71 5.99 -10.13
CA ALA A 176 3.23 7.04 -9.24
C ALA A 176 1.74 6.87 -8.90
N VAL A 177 1.40 7.01 -7.62
CA VAL A 177 0.00 7.06 -7.15
C VAL A 177 -0.22 8.40 -6.46
N ASN A 178 -1.05 9.24 -7.08
CA ASN A 178 -1.34 10.57 -6.57
C ASN A 178 -2.15 10.51 -5.27
N ARG A 179 -2.01 11.56 -4.47
CA ARG A 179 -2.88 11.81 -3.32
C ARG A 179 -4.29 12.08 -3.82
N THR A 180 -5.28 11.45 -3.19
CA THR A 180 -6.69 11.53 -3.60
C THR A 180 -7.57 12.08 -2.49
N ILE A 181 -8.72 12.62 -2.89
CA ILE A 181 -9.82 12.97 -2.00
C ILE A 181 -11.04 12.19 -2.46
N LEU A 182 -11.60 11.41 -1.55
CA LEU A 182 -12.84 10.68 -1.78
C LEU A 182 -14.00 11.45 -1.18
N LEU A 183 -15.12 11.47 -1.89
CA LEU A 183 -16.41 11.93 -1.42
C LEU A 183 -17.37 10.75 -1.50
N ASP A 184 -17.99 10.39 -0.38
CA ASP A 184 -18.92 9.26 -0.27
C ASP A 184 -18.34 7.96 -0.87
N GLY A 185 -17.04 7.69 -0.60
CA GLY A 185 -16.34 6.50 -1.08
C GLY A 185 -15.78 6.58 -2.51
N PHE A 186 -16.04 7.65 -3.28
CA PHE A 186 -15.57 7.80 -4.65
C PHE A 186 -14.55 8.93 -4.80
N VAL A 187 -13.48 8.68 -5.55
CA VAL A 187 -12.44 9.68 -5.83
C VAL A 187 -13.02 10.86 -6.61
N ALA A 188 -13.00 12.04 -6.00
CA ALA A 188 -13.54 13.27 -6.56
C ALA A 188 -12.46 14.29 -6.93
N ALA A 189 -11.28 14.21 -6.31
CA ALA A 189 -10.17 15.12 -6.57
C ALA A 189 -8.80 14.44 -6.34
N THR A 190 -7.76 15.05 -6.90
CA THR A 190 -6.37 14.84 -6.44
C THR A 190 -5.89 16.07 -5.70
N TRP A 191 -4.84 15.94 -4.89
CA TRP A 191 -4.27 17.10 -4.21
C TRP A 191 -2.75 17.07 -4.14
N LYS A 192 -2.14 18.25 -3.95
CA LYS A 192 -0.70 18.40 -3.77
C LYS A 192 -0.41 19.31 -2.60
N ARG A 193 0.57 18.92 -1.79
CA ARG A 193 1.14 19.79 -0.76
C ARG A 193 2.12 20.78 -1.39
N LYS A 194 1.95 22.06 -1.09
CA LYS A 194 2.95 23.11 -1.23
C LYS A 194 3.36 23.58 0.16
N ARG A 195 4.67 23.68 0.40
CA ARG A 195 5.17 24.35 1.62
C ARG A 195 5.28 25.84 1.35
N ASN A 196 4.81 26.67 2.27
CA ASN A 196 5.11 28.10 2.31
C ASN A 196 5.64 28.48 3.71
N SER A 197 6.07 29.73 3.88
CA SER A 197 6.63 30.24 5.14
C SER A 197 5.59 30.43 6.26
N ALA A 198 4.30 30.41 5.94
CA ALA A 198 3.19 30.70 6.86
C ALA A 198 2.39 29.46 7.29
N GLY A 199 2.73 28.28 6.76
CA GLY A 199 1.99 27.03 6.99
C GLY A 199 2.09 26.05 5.82
N MET A 200 1.06 25.22 5.68
CA MET A 200 0.91 24.30 4.56
C MET A 200 -0.18 24.78 3.61
N MET A 201 0.13 24.85 2.33
CA MET A 201 -0.87 25.09 1.29
C MET A 201 -1.17 23.78 0.58
N VAL A 202 -2.44 23.53 0.29
CA VAL A 202 -2.87 22.36 -0.48
C VAL A 202 -3.60 22.80 -1.73
N ASP A 203 -3.08 22.38 -2.88
CA ASP A 203 -3.74 22.54 -4.16
C ASP A 203 -4.68 21.35 -4.37
N VAL A 204 -5.99 21.59 -4.42
CA VAL A 204 -6.99 20.58 -4.80
C VAL A 204 -7.29 20.73 -6.29
N SER A 205 -7.16 19.63 -7.02
CA SER A 205 -7.46 19.53 -8.45
C SER A 205 -8.67 18.61 -8.63
N PRO A 206 -9.89 19.18 -8.75
CA PRO A 206 -11.10 18.39 -8.96
C PRO A 206 -11.03 17.53 -10.21
N LEU A 207 -11.55 16.31 -10.13
CA LEU A 207 -11.68 15.39 -11.27
C LEU A 207 -13.08 15.45 -11.91
N ARG A 208 -14.03 16.08 -11.21
CA ARG A 208 -15.37 16.46 -11.64
C ARG A 208 -15.75 17.81 -11.06
N THR A 209 -16.86 18.38 -11.51
CA THR A 209 -17.44 19.56 -10.87
C THR A 209 -17.82 19.23 -9.42
N LEU A 210 -17.31 20.05 -8.48
CA LEU A 210 -17.64 19.97 -7.06
C LEU A 210 -18.70 21.00 -6.70
N LYS A 211 -19.73 20.57 -5.98
CA LYS A 211 -20.75 21.42 -5.38
C LYS A 211 -20.12 22.28 -4.28
N ALA A 212 -20.75 23.42 -3.97
CA ALA A 212 -20.28 24.30 -2.90
C ALA A 212 -20.22 23.59 -1.53
N GLY A 213 -21.16 22.67 -1.26
CA GLY A 213 -21.14 21.84 -0.04
C GLY A 213 -19.93 20.91 0.01
N GLU A 214 -19.60 20.23 -1.08
CA GLU A 214 -18.46 19.32 -1.16
C GLU A 214 -17.13 20.07 -0.95
N ARG A 215 -16.98 21.27 -1.54
CA ARG A 215 -15.80 22.11 -1.31
C ARG A 215 -15.63 22.46 0.17
N ARG A 216 -16.72 22.87 0.83
CA ARG A 216 -16.71 23.17 2.27
C ARG A 216 -16.37 21.95 3.13
N SER A 217 -16.90 20.77 2.79
CA SER A 217 -16.55 19.54 3.52
C SER A 217 -15.07 19.19 3.37
N ILE A 218 -14.49 19.37 2.17
CA ILE A 218 -13.06 19.17 1.93
C ILE A 218 -12.21 20.16 2.74
N GLU A 219 -12.59 21.44 2.74
CA GLU A 219 -11.94 22.47 3.56
C GLU A 219 -12.00 22.12 5.05
N GLY A 220 -13.14 21.66 5.53
CA GLY A 220 -13.34 21.20 6.91
C GLY A 220 -12.44 20.02 7.28
N GLU A 221 -12.31 19.02 6.40
CA GLU A 221 -11.44 17.86 6.65
C GLU A 221 -9.96 18.25 6.69
N PHE A 222 -9.51 19.17 5.82
CA PHE A 222 -8.17 19.74 5.92
C PHE A 222 -7.97 20.57 7.20
N ALA A 223 -8.99 21.28 7.68
CA ALA A 223 -8.93 22.00 8.95
C ALA A 223 -8.77 21.04 10.14
N SER A 224 -9.53 19.95 10.20
CA SER A 224 -9.36 18.89 11.21
C SER A 224 -7.94 18.32 11.19
N TYR A 225 -7.38 18.08 10.01
CA TYR A 225 -5.98 17.63 9.88
C TYR A 225 -4.97 18.70 10.33
N ALA A 226 -5.27 19.99 10.09
CA ALA A 226 -4.44 21.11 10.51
C ALA A 226 -4.34 21.18 12.05
N ASP A 227 -5.50 21.05 12.72
CA ASP A 227 -5.62 21.03 14.17
C ASP A 227 -4.83 19.86 14.77
N TYR A 228 -4.99 18.66 14.20
CA TYR A 228 -4.24 17.47 14.63
C TYR A 228 -2.71 17.65 14.50
N GLN A 229 -2.24 18.31 13.43
CA GLN A 229 -0.82 18.57 13.21
C GLN A 229 -0.28 19.79 13.97
N GLY A 230 -1.14 20.57 14.64
CA GLY A 230 -0.76 21.84 15.26
C GLY A 230 -0.21 22.84 14.23
N THR A 231 -0.81 22.91 13.05
CA THR A 231 -0.36 23.76 11.94
C THR A 231 -1.53 24.48 11.26
N SER A 232 -1.25 25.40 10.35
CA SER A 232 -2.25 26.05 9.50
C SER A 232 -2.25 25.40 8.10
N ILE A 233 -3.44 25.10 7.59
CA ILE A 233 -3.62 24.57 6.23
C ILE A 233 -4.56 25.48 5.44
N SER A 234 -4.09 26.03 4.32
CA SER A 234 -4.92 26.77 3.36
C SER A 234 -5.21 25.91 2.13
N VAL A 235 -6.48 25.82 1.73
CA VAL A 235 -6.94 25.03 0.58
C VAL A 235 -7.20 25.95 -0.63
N GLU A 236 -6.64 25.58 -1.78
CA GLU A 236 -6.88 26.26 -3.06
C GLU A 236 -7.45 25.26 -4.08
N PHE A 237 -8.63 25.55 -4.64
CA PHE A 237 -9.23 24.73 -5.70
C PHE A 237 -8.85 25.27 -7.07
N LYS A 238 -8.27 24.41 -7.92
CA LYS A 238 -7.91 24.73 -9.31
C LYS A 238 -9.02 24.47 -10.30
#